data_AF-A0AAN7Y6G5-F1
#
_entry.id   AF-A0AAN7Y6G5-F1
#
_cell.length_a   1.000
_cell.length_b   1.000
_cell.length_c   1.000
_cell.angle_alpha   90.00
_cell.angle_beta   90.00
_cell.angle_gamma   90.00
#
_symmetry.space_group_name_H-M   'P 1'
#
loop_
_entity.id
_entity.type
_entity.pdbx_description
1 polymer ?
#
loop_
_entity_poly.entity_id
_entity_poly.type
_entity_poly.pdbx_seq_one_letter_code
_entity_poly.pdbx_strand_id
1 'polypeptide(L)'
;MGDSFHEQLLEDSTFLRADRRLDTELVDKLILQLNRIYPQILSDKEATKFRNLDVQTSVRLGELLTHLQGKGDEACREFYRALHLHVEEVYYSLPTRLRLRDSLDPLSYPRVQQQRHVLNDRGPAFFLGCFSVAVGMALLYYYSETKVTGGSRALGMAALGLKRKAQEVLIWYTEEGLMK
;
A
#
# COMPACT_ATOMS: atom_id res chain seq x y z
N MET A 1 26.19 -14.92 -19.05
CA MET A 1 26.31 -15.76 -17.85
C MET A 1 25.34 -15.19 -16.83
N GLY A 2 24.34 -15.94 -16.39
CA GLY A 2 23.50 -15.50 -15.29
C GLY A 2 24.26 -15.72 -13.99
N ASP A 3 24.41 -14.67 -13.17
CA ASP A 3 24.99 -14.80 -11.83
C ASP A 3 24.23 -15.87 -11.06
N SER A 4 24.95 -16.71 -10.32
CA SER A 4 24.29 -17.76 -9.52
C SER A 4 23.40 -17.11 -8.45
N PHE A 5 22.29 -17.76 -8.07
CA PHE A 5 21.46 -17.26 -6.96
C PHE A 5 22.24 -17.20 -5.66
N HIS A 6 23.27 -18.04 -5.51
CA HIS A 6 24.22 -17.98 -4.41
C HIS A 6 24.98 -16.65 -4.35
N GLU A 7 25.53 -16.17 -5.46
CA GLU A 7 26.25 -14.89 -5.53
C GLU A 7 25.30 -13.70 -5.30
N GLN A 8 24.09 -13.77 -5.88
CA GLN A 8 23.05 -12.76 -5.64
C GLN A 8 22.71 -12.68 -4.14
N LEU A 9 22.54 -13.83 -3.47
CA LEU A 9 22.20 -13.87 -2.06
C LEU A 9 23.33 -13.34 -1.18
N LEU A 10 24.59 -13.48 -1.61
CA LEU A 10 25.73 -12.92 -0.91
C LEU A 10 25.70 -11.38 -0.91
N GLU A 11 25.46 -10.77 -2.06
CA GLU A 11 25.34 -9.31 -2.19
C GLU A 11 24.13 -8.79 -1.39
N ASP A 12 22.97 -9.42 -1.57
CA ASP A 12 21.71 -9.03 -0.94
C ASP A 12 21.68 -9.31 0.58
N SER A 13 22.55 -10.19 1.11
CA SER A 13 22.56 -10.56 2.53
C SER A 13 22.79 -9.37 3.45
N THR A 14 23.61 -8.42 3.02
CA THR A 14 23.90 -7.19 3.78
C THR A 14 22.67 -6.31 3.89
N PHE A 15 21.92 -6.18 2.80
CA PHE A 15 20.67 -5.43 2.72
C PHE A 15 19.58 -6.09 3.58
N LEU A 16 19.38 -7.40 3.43
CA LEU A 16 18.36 -8.16 4.16
C LEU A 16 18.57 -8.13 5.68
N ARG A 17 19.82 -8.11 6.15
CA ARG A 17 20.15 -8.00 7.59
C ARG A 17 19.87 -6.61 8.17
N ALA A 18 19.99 -5.57 7.35
CA ALA A 18 19.79 -4.18 7.78
C ALA A 18 18.32 -3.73 7.65
N ASP A 19 17.53 -4.40 6.81
CA ASP A 19 16.15 -4.01 6.54
C ASP A 19 15.23 -4.32 7.74
N ARG A 20 14.63 -3.26 8.29
CA ARG A 20 13.68 -3.35 9.41
C ARG A 20 12.32 -3.90 8.98
N ARG A 21 12.05 -3.98 7.68
CA ARG A 21 10.78 -4.47 7.14
C ARG A 21 10.64 -5.98 7.28
N LEU A 22 11.74 -6.70 7.56
CA LEU A 22 11.73 -8.12 7.88
C LEU A 22 11.52 -8.33 9.37
N ASP A 23 10.26 -8.19 9.77
CA ASP A 23 9.82 -8.48 11.14
C ASP A 23 9.93 -9.98 11.49
N THR A 24 9.92 -10.27 12.79
CA THR A 24 9.94 -11.63 13.34
C THR A 24 8.91 -12.55 12.68
N GLU A 25 7.68 -12.06 12.51
CA GLU A 25 6.58 -12.84 11.92
C GLU A 25 6.82 -13.19 10.45
N LEU A 26 7.41 -12.26 9.67
CA LEU A 26 7.69 -12.48 8.26
C LEU A 26 8.82 -13.48 8.09
N VAL A 27 9.88 -13.35 8.88
CA VAL A 27 10.99 -14.32 8.89
C VAL A 27 10.48 -15.72 9.26
N ASP A 28 9.59 -15.82 10.24
CA ASP A 28 8.96 -17.09 10.62
C ASP A 28 8.11 -17.69 9.48
N LYS A 29 7.36 -16.87 8.73
CA LYS A 29 6.64 -17.31 7.53
C LYS A 29 7.59 -17.83 6.46
N LEU A 30 8.70 -17.15 6.21
CA LEU A 30 9.73 -17.59 5.26
C LEU A 30 10.33 -18.95 5.67
N ILE A 31 10.70 -19.11 6.94
CA ILE A 31 11.23 -20.37 7.47
C ILE A 31 10.21 -21.50 7.30
N LEU A 32 8.94 -21.23 7.57
CA LEU A 32 7.87 -22.22 7.41
C LEU A 32 7.65 -22.61 5.94
N GLN A 33 7.74 -21.67 4.99
CA GLN A 33 7.69 -22.01 3.57
C GLN A 33 8.81 -22.95 3.17
N LEU A 34 10.04 -22.63 3.56
CA LEU A 34 11.22 -23.42 3.23
C LEU A 34 11.21 -24.80 3.88
N ASN A 35 10.48 -24.99 4.99
CA ASN A 35 10.34 -26.27 5.66
C ASN A 35 9.18 -27.12 5.09
N ARG A 36 8.02 -26.51 4.79
CA ARG A 36 6.79 -27.27 4.50
C ARG A 36 6.49 -27.44 3.03
N ILE A 37 7.04 -26.61 2.16
CA ILE A 37 6.74 -26.61 0.73
C ILE A 37 7.80 -27.44 0.00
N TYR A 38 7.39 -28.21 -1.00
CA TYR A 38 8.32 -28.94 -1.85
C TYR A 38 8.99 -28.00 -2.88
N PRO A 39 10.33 -28.07 -3.05
CA PRO A 39 11.26 -28.95 -2.34
C PRO A 39 11.54 -28.47 -0.90
N GLN A 40 11.58 -29.41 0.05
CA GLN A 40 11.87 -29.10 1.46
C GLN A 40 13.34 -28.68 1.60
N ILE A 41 13.57 -27.38 1.75
CA ILE A 41 14.92 -26.81 1.87
C ILE A 41 15.42 -26.93 3.31
N LEU A 42 14.58 -26.64 4.29
CA LEU A 42 14.93 -26.73 5.71
C LEU A 42 14.34 -27.99 6.33
N SER A 43 15.11 -28.67 7.18
CA SER A 43 14.56 -29.75 7.99
C SER A 43 13.77 -29.19 9.18
N ASP A 44 12.88 -29.99 9.77
CA ASP A 44 12.11 -29.56 10.95
C ASP A 44 13.01 -29.10 12.11
N LYS A 45 14.17 -29.74 12.28
CA LYS A 45 15.17 -29.38 13.31
C LYS A 45 15.83 -28.02 13.04
N GLU A 46 16.12 -27.72 11.78
CA GLU A 46 16.68 -26.43 11.38
C GLU A 46 15.63 -25.32 11.50
N ALA A 47 14.40 -25.62 11.07
CA ALA A 47 13.29 -24.67 11.13
C ALA A 47 12.95 -24.27 12.56
N THR A 48 12.95 -25.20 13.52
CA THR A 48 12.77 -24.85 14.94
C THR A 48 13.93 -24.03 15.48
N LYS A 49 15.18 -24.37 15.12
CA LYS A 49 16.37 -23.58 15.50
C LYS A 49 16.28 -22.12 15.06
N PHE A 50 15.92 -21.87 13.79
CA PHE A 50 15.86 -20.51 13.26
C PHE A 50 14.64 -19.69 13.76
N ARG A 51 13.67 -20.33 14.41
CA ARG A 51 12.48 -19.68 14.99
C ARG A 51 12.59 -19.38 16.49
N ASN A 52 13.74 -19.65 17.11
CA ASN A 52 13.98 -19.37 18.51
C ASN A 52 13.91 -17.87 18.80
N LEU A 53 12.95 -17.42 19.62
CA LEU A 53 12.74 -15.99 19.91
C LEU A 53 13.76 -15.39 20.89
N ASP A 54 14.57 -16.23 21.53
CA ASP A 54 15.64 -15.79 22.45
C ASP A 54 16.77 -15.05 21.71
N VAL A 55 16.88 -15.24 20.39
CA VAL A 55 17.90 -14.63 19.53
C VAL A 55 17.30 -13.53 18.67
N GLN A 56 18.00 -12.40 18.56
CA GLN A 56 17.59 -11.26 17.74
C GLN A 56 17.37 -11.68 16.27
N THR A 57 16.29 -11.18 15.66
CA THR A 57 15.85 -11.52 14.29
C THR A 57 16.93 -11.29 13.23
N SER A 58 17.68 -10.19 13.32
CA SER A 58 18.77 -9.88 12.38
C SER A 58 19.87 -10.94 12.41
N VAL A 59 20.21 -11.44 13.60
CA VAL A 59 21.19 -12.52 13.79
C VAL A 59 20.64 -13.83 13.23
N ARG A 60 19.38 -14.19 13.56
CA ARG A 60 18.74 -15.40 13.05
C ARG A 60 18.64 -15.43 11.52
N LEU A 61 18.23 -14.32 10.92
CA LEU A 61 18.19 -14.15 9.48
C LEU A 61 19.59 -14.25 8.89
N GLY A 62 20.59 -13.63 9.54
CA GLY A 62 21.97 -13.73 9.12
C GLY A 62 22.50 -15.16 9.07
N GLU A 63 22.21 -15.96 10.11
CA GLU A 63 22.57 -17.38 10.17
C GLU A 63 21.80 -18.20 9.12
N LEU A 64 20.49 -17.95 8.96
CA LEU A 64 19.65 -18.60 7.95
C LEU A 64 20.21 -18.39 6.54
N LEU A 65 20.57 -17.16 6.19
CA LEU A 65 21.13 -16.82 4.87
C LEU A 65 22.45 -17.55 4.63
N THR A 66 23.36 -17.58 5.62
CA THR A 66 24.62 -18.32 5.49
C THR A 66 24.40 -19.84 5.37
N HIS A 67 23.38 -20.36 6.05
CA HIS A 67 23.02 -21.77 5.96
C HIS A 67 22.45 -22.14 4.59
N LEU A 68 21.61 -21.27 4.00
CA LEU A 68 21.07 -21.45 2.65
C LEU A 68 22.18 -21.37 1.59
N GLN A 69 23.12 -20.45 1.76
CA GLN A 69 24.31 -20.37 0.91
C GLN A 69 25.11 -21.68 0.91
N GLY A 70 25.33 -22.28 2.08
CA GLY A 70 26.02 -23.57 2.21
C GLY A 70 25.23 -24.77 1.65
N LYS A 71 23.90 -24.69 1.56
CA LYS A 71 23.05 -25.75 0.99
C LYS A 71 23.07 -25.80 -0.54
N GLY A 72 23.39 -24.67 -1.18
CA GLY A 72 23.55 -24.58 -2.63
C GLY A 72 22.52 -23.67 -3.31
N ASP A 73 22.61 -23.61 -4.64
CA ASP A 73 21.91 -22.62 -5.44
C ASP A 73 20.38 -22.78 -5.43
N GLU A 74 19.89 -24.03 -5.36
CA GLU A 74 18.46 -24.34 -5.29
C GLU A 74 17.81 -23.80 -4.00
N ALA A 75 18.52 -23.89 -2.88
CA ALA A 75 18.06 -23.33 -1.61
C ALA A 75 17.97 -21.80 -1.66
N CYS A 76 18.92 -21.15 -2.34
CA CYS A 76 18.92 -19.70 -2.55
C CYS A 76 17.76 -19.27 -3.47
N ARG A 77 17.50 -20.03 -4.55
CA ARG A 77 16.38 -19.81 -5.46
C ARG A 77 15.03 -19.89 -4.75
N GLU A 78 14.80 -20.94 -3.97
CA GLU A 78 13.56 -21.11 -3.21
C GLU A 78 13.40 -20.06 -2.11
N PHE A 79 14.50 -19.58 -1.51
CA PHE A 79 14.44 -18.42 -0.61
C PHE A 79 13.94 -17.17 -1.32
N TYR A 80 14.45 -16.84 -2.50
CA TYR A 80 13.96 -15.72 -3.29
C TYR A 80 12.48 -15.89 -3.68
N ARG A 81 12.06 -17.12 -4.00
CA ARG A 81 10.66 -17.44 -4.27
C ARG A 81 9.78 -17.20 -3.05
N ALA A 82 10.21 -17.67 -1.87
CA ALA A 82 9.50 -17.42 -0.62
C ALA A 82 9.46 -15.92 -0.27
N LEU A 83 10.56 -15.20 -0.48
CA LEU A 83 10.65 -13.76 -0.25
C LEU A 83 9.68 -13.00 -1.15
N HIS A 84 9.60 -13.36 -2.44
CA HIS A 84 8.64 -12.76 -3.36
C HIS A 84 7.19 -13.00 -2.94
N LEU A 85 6.86 -14.19 -2.44
CA LEU A 85 5.50 -14.55 -2.05
C LEU A 85 5.04 -13.88 -0.74
N HIS A 86 5.92 -13.77 0.25
CA HIS A 86 5.55 -13.29 1.59
C HIS A 86 5.93 -11.84 1.84
N VAL A 87 6.93 -11.33 1.13
CA VAL A 87 7.49 -9.97 1.31
C VAL A 87 7.88 -9.37 -0.04
N GLU A 88 6.90 -9.29 -0.94
CA GLU A 88 7.06 -8.81 -2.31
C GLU A 88 7.81 -7.47 -2.38
N GLU A 89 7.49 -6.55 -1.47
CA GLU A 89 8.07 -5.23 -1.47
C GLU A 89 9.57 -5.22 -1.10
N VAL A 90 10.04 -6.15 -0.27
CA VAL A 90 11.47 -6.31 0.04
C VAL A 90 12.17 -6.96 -1.15
N TYR A 91 11.55 -7.98 -1.74
CA TYR A 91 12.05 -8.66 -2.94
C TYR A 91 12.34 -7.68 -4.09
N TYR A 92 11.45 -6.74 -4.39
CA TYR A 92 11.70 -5.76 -5.46
C TYR A 92 12.70 -4.66 -5.09
N SER A 93 12.96 -4.44 -3.81
CA SER A 93 13.95 -3.46 -3.34
C SER A 93 15.37 -4.01 -3.25
N LEU A 94 15.57 -5.30 -3.56
CA LEU A 94 16.89 -5.93 -3.50
C LEU A 94 17.88 -5.29 -4.49
N PRO A 95 19.12 -5.00 -4.06
CA PRO A 95 20.18 -4.46 -4.92
C PRO A 95 20.34 -5.22 -6.24
N THR A 96 20.35 -6.56 -6.19
CA THR A 96 20.48 -7.41 -7.39
C THR A 96 19.31 -7.24 -8.35
N ARG A 97 18.08 -7.06 -7.84
CA ARG A 97 16.86 -6.85 -8.65
C ARG A 97 16.80 -5.46 -9.25
N LEU A 98 17.24 -4.45 -8.50
CA LEU A 98 17.35 -3.08 -9.00
C LEU A 98 18.37 -3.00 -10.13
N ARG A 99 19.58 -3.54 -9.96
CA ARG A 99 20.60 -3.58 -11.02
C ARG A 99 20.12 -4.31 -12.27
N LEU A 100 19.43 -5.45 -12.10
CA LEU A 100 18.85 -6.18 -13.23
C LEU A 100 17.82 -5.34 -13.97
N ARG A 101 16.94 -4.62 -13.26
CA ARG A 101 15.94 -3.75 -13.87
C ARG A 101 16.58 -2.57 -14.59
N ASP A 102 17.55 -1.92 -13.96
CA ASP A 102 18.26 -0.77 -14.54
C ASP A 102 19.05 -1.16 -15.80
N SER A 103 19.54 -2.40 -15.86
CA SER A 103 20.23 -2.93 -17.04
C SER A 103 19.30 -3.23 -18.22
N LEU A 104 18.03 -3.59 -17.94
CA LEU A 104 17.05 -3.97 -18.96
C LEU A 104 16.27 -2.77 -19.49
N ASP A 105 16.15 -1.69 -18.72
CA ASP A 105 15.37 -0.53 -19.14
C ASP A 105 15.81 0.77 -18.43
N PRO A 106 16.74 1.56 -19.03
CA PRO A 106 17.21 2.83 -18.47
C PRO A 106 16.12 3.90 -18.30
N LEU A 107 14.92 3.69 -18.87
CA LEU A 107 13.80 4.64 -18.86
C LEU A 107 12.60 4.17 -18.01
N SER A 108 12.66 2.97 -17.43
CA SER A 108 11.61 2.49 -16.53
C SER A 108 11.76 3.15 -15.16
N TYR A 109 11.02 4.23 -14.96
CA TYR A 109 10.86 4.90 -13.66
C TYR A 109 10.58 3.88 -12.54
N PRO A 110 11.10 4.11 -11.32
CA PRO A 110 10.85 3.21 -10.21
C PRO A 110 9.34 3.16 -9.96
N ARG A 111 8.74 1.99 -10.20
CA ARG A 111 7.47 1.62 -9.57
C ARG A 111 7.75 1.50 -8.07
N VAL A 112 7.83 2.64 -7.40
CA VAL A 112 7.52 2.73 -5.97
C VAL A 112 6.06 2.32 -5.92
N GLN A 113 5.87 1.03 -5.64
CA GLN A 113 4.58 0.37 -5.54
C GLN A 113 3.74 1.25 -4.64
N GLN A 114 2.69 1.86 -5.22
CA GLN A 114 1.72 2.67 -4.50
C GLN A 114 1.36 1.89 -3.26
N GLN A 115 1.81 2.40 -2.11
CA GLN A 115 1.40 1.95 -0.80
C GLN A 115 -0.11 1.82 -0.88
N ARG A 116 -0.56 0.57 -0.90
CA ARG A 116 -1.92 0.17 -1.21
C ARG A 116 -2.79 0.55 -0.02
N HIS A 117 -2.94 1.84 0.21
CA HIS A 117 -4.08 2.38 0.91
C HIS A 117 -5.27 2.08 -0.01
N VAL A 118 -5.84 0.89 0.14
CA VAL A 118 -7.18 0.55 -0.37
C VAL A 118 -8.19 1.38 0.42
N LEU A 119 -8.11 2.70 0.28
CA LEU A 119 -9.15 3.61 0.71
C LEU A 119 -10.16 3.68 -0.41
N ASN A 120 -10.83 2.55 -0.68
CA ASN A 120 -11.97 2.40 -1.58
C ASN A 120 -11.68 2.88 -3.03
N ASP A 121 -12.03 2.12 -4.06
CA ASP A 121 -11.89 2.59 -5.47
C ASP A 121 -12.78 3.81 -5.81
N ARG A 122 -13.44 4.40 -4.82
CA ARG A 122 -14.08 5.70 -4.86
C ARG A 122 -13.05 6.76 -4.47
N GLY A 123 -12.45 7.38 -5.48
CA GLY A 123 -11.37 8.36 -5.33
C GLY A 123 -11.65 9.52 -4.34
N PRO A 124 -10.67 10.43 -4.15
CA PRO A 124 -10.67 11.44 -3.08
C PRO A 124 -11.98 12.25 -2.92
N ALA A 125 -12.73 12.44 -4.01
CA ALA A 125 -14.04 13.07 -4.03
C ALA A 125 -15.07 12.43 -3.09
N PHE A 126 -15.04 11.11 -2.88
CA PHE A 126 -15.96 10.43 -1.95
C PHE A 126 -15.66 10.81 -0.50
N PHE A 127 -14.38 10.85 -0.11
CA PHE A 127 -13.97 11.29 1.22
C PHE A 127 -14.31 12.75 1.47
N LEU A 128 -14.05 13.64 0.49
CA LEU A 128 -14.44 15.05 0.60
C LEU A 128 -15.97 15.21 0.71
N GLY A 129 -16.75 14.41 -0.01
CA GLY A 129 -18.21 14.42 0.08
C GLY A 129 -18.74 13.96 1.43
N CYS A 130 -18.23 12.85 1.96
CA CYS A 130 -18.62 12.39 3.30
C CYS A 130 -18.22 13.38 4.38
N PHE A 131 -17.01 13.95 4.28
CA PHE A 131 -16.54 14.95 5.23
C PHE A 131 -17.35 16.25 5.14
N SER A 132 -17.71 16.72 3.95
CA SER A 132 -18.53 17.93 3.79
C SER A 132 -19.93 17.75 4.38
N VAL A 133 -20.55 16.57 4.19
CA VAL A 133 -21.85 16.24 4.79
C VAL A 133 -21.74 16.22 6.33
N ALA A 134 -20.72 15.57 6.88
CA ALA A 134 -20.51 15.52 8.33
C ALA A 134 -20.29 16.92 8.94
N VAL A 135 -19.43 17.74 8.32
CA VAL A 135 -19.18 19.12 8.76
C VAL A 135 -20.45 19.98 8.61
N GLY A 136 -21.20 19.82 7.52
CA GLY A 136 -22.48 20.51 7.32
C GLY A 136 -23.50 20.16 8.40
N MET A 137 -23.64 18.87 8.74
CA MET A 137 -24.51 18.42 9.82
C MET A 137 -24.05 18.94 11.19
N ALA A 138 -22.74 18.94 11.46
CA ALA A 138 -22.19 19.47 12.70
C ALA A 138 -22.43 20.99 12.84
N LEU A 139 -22.28 21.76 11.75
CA LEU A 139 -22.59 23.19 11.74
C LEU A 139 -24.08 23.45 11.95
N LEU A 140 -24.97 22.69 11.30
CA LEU A 140 -26.42 22.79 11.52
C LEU A 140 -26.77 22.48 12.97
N TYR A 141 -26.18 21.43 13.54
CA TYR A 141 -26.40 21.08 14.94
C TYR A 141 -25.91 22.19 15.88
N TYR A 142 -24.70 22.69 15.70
CA TYR A 142 -24.13 23.77 16.49
C TYR A 142 -24.91 25.09 16.38
N TYR A 143 -25.34 25.47 15.17
CA TYR A 143 -26.18 26.65 14.96
C TYR A 143 -27.61 26.46 15.47
N SER A 144 -28.12 25.23 15.49
CA SER A 144 -29.43 24.94 16.09
C SER A 144 -29.37 25.05 17.62
N GLU A 145 -28.30 24.55 18.25
CA GLU A 145 -28.07 24.65 19.70
C GLU A 145 -27.90 26.13 20.13
N THR A 146 -27.13 26.91 19.37
CA THR A 146 -26.95 28.35 19.66
C THR A 146 -28.20 29.19 19.39
N LYS A 147 -29.12 28.74 18.53
CA LYS A 147 -30.42 29.40 18.32
C LYS A 147 -31.53 28.93 19.28
N VAL A 148 -31.39 27.79 19.93
CA VAL A 148 -32.40 27.28 20.89
C VAL A 148 -32.33 27.98 22.26
N THR A 149 -31.29 28.77 22.54
CA THR A 149 -31.25 29.65 23.73
C THR A 149 -31.86 31.05 23.47
N GLY A 150 -32.25 31.37 22.23
CA GLY A 150 -32.60 32.75 21.84
C GLY A 150 -33.81 32.89 20.93
N GLY A 151 -34.97 32.40 21.37
CA GLY A 151 -36.26 32.96 20.96
C GLY A 151 -36.94 32.37 19.72
N SER A 152 -38.21 31.98 19.94
CA SER A 152 -39.31 32.01 18.99
C SER A 152 -39.29 31.04 17.79
N ARG A 153 -40.09 29.99 17.93
CA ARG A 153 -40.79 29.32 16.83
C ARG A 153 -41.68 30.34 16.08
N ALA A 154 -41.19 30.92 15.00
CA ALA A 154 -42.02 31.57 13.98
C ALA A 154 -41.26 31.61 12.65
N LEU A 155 -41.99 31.40 11.54
CA LEU A 155 -41.55 31.16 10.14
C LEU A 155 -41.05 29.72 9.90
N GLY A 156 -41.90 28.75 9.58
CA GLY A 156 -43.09 28.88 8.75
C GLY A 156 -42.67 29.23 7.32
N MET A 157 -42.41 28.20 6.51
CA MET A 157 -42.60 28.19 5.06
C MET A 157 -42.31 29.50 4.31
N ALA A 158 -41.05 29.72 3.92
CA ALA A 158 -40.74 30.51 2.73
C ALA A 158 -40.45 29.56 1.57
N ALA A 159 -41.52 28.95 1.06
CA ALA A 159 -41.54 28.48 -0.31
C ALA A 159 -41.29 29.68 -1.25
N LEU A 160 -40.59 29.43 -2.36
CA LEU A 160 -40.62 30.25 -3.59
C LEU A 160 -39.89 31.62 -3.53
N GLY A 161 -38.56 31.61 -3.63
CA GLY A 161 -37.75 32.81 -3.81
C GLY A 161 -36.74 32.82 -4.97
N LEU A 162 -36.66 31.78 -5.79
CA LEU A 162 -35.62 31.67 -6.84
C LEU A 162 -36.17 31.24 -8.21
N LYS A 163 -37.38 31.69 -8.56
CA LYS A 163 -38.01 31.43 -9.87
C LYS A 163 -38.39 32.71 -10.64
N ARG A 164 -37.66 33.81 -10.44
CA ARG A 164 -37.88 35.08 -11.19
C ARG A 164 -36.65 35.73 -11.82
N LYS A 165 -35.44 35.17 -11.66
CA LYS A 165 -34.22 35.71 -12.31
C LYS A 165 -33.57 34.83 -13.39
N ALA A 166 -34.15 33.67 -13.70
CA ALA A 166 -33.66 32.82 -14.80
C ALA A 166 -34.43 33.02 -16.11
N GLN A 167 -35.55 33.73 -16.11
CA GLN A 167 -36.37 33.93 -17.31
C GLN A 167 -35.90 35.14 -18.15
N GLU A 168 -35.11 36.07 -17.60
CA GLU A 168 -34.55 37.19 -18.36
C GLU A 168 -33.25 36.83 -19.12
N VAL A 169 -32.53 35.78 -18.71
CA VAL A 169 -31.32 35.34 -19.42
C VAL A 169 -31.65 34.39 -20.58
N LEU A 170 -32.80 33.71 -20.54
CA LEU A 170 -33.22 32.79 -21.61
C LEU A 170 -33.90 33.47 -22.80
N ILE A 171 -34.29 34.75 -22.70
CA ILE A 171 -34.96 35.47 -23.80
C ILE A 171 -33.94 36.12 -24.75
N TRP A 172 -32.69 36.35 -24.32
CA TRP A 172 -31.67 36.97 -25.19
C TRP A 172 -31.13 36.06 -26.30
N TYR A 173 -31.27 34.74 -26.19
CA TYR A 173 -30.80 33.81 -27.22
C TYR A 173 -31.83 33.47 -28.31
N THR A 174 -33.08 33.93 -28.17
CA THR A 174 -34.15 33.60 -29.12
C THR A 174 -34.50 34.71 -30.10
N GLU A 175 -33.92 35.91 -30.00
CA GLU A 175 -34.21 37.03 -30.93
C GLU A 175 -33.15 37.25 -32.03
N GLU A 176 -31.99 36.58 -32.03
CA GLU A 176 -30.99 36.72 -33.11
C GLU A 176 -31.16 35.70 -34.26
N GLY A 177 -32.26 34.94 -34.29
CA GLY A 177 -32.52 33.90 -35.29
C GLY A 177 -33.55 34.21 -36.37
N LEU A 178 -34.19 35.39 -36.35
CA LEU A 178 -35.32 35.67 -37.27
C LEU A 178 -35.27 37.11 -37.82
N MET A 179 -34.22 37.41 -38.58
CA MET A 179 -34.23 38.46 -39.59
C MET A 179 -33.58 37.91 -40.87
N LYS A 180 -34.43 37.38 -41.75
CA LYS A 180 -34.15 37.26 -43.18
C LYS A 180 -35.38 37.68 -43.95
#